data_AF-A0A4Y2RBB6-F1
#
_entry.id   AF-A0A4Y2RBB6-F1
#
_cell.length_a   1.000
_cell.length_b   1.000
_cell.length_c   1.000
_cell.angle_alpha   90.00
_cell.angle_beta   90.00
_cell.angle_gamma   90.00
#
_symmetry.space_group_name_H-M   'P 1'
#
loop_
_entity.id
_entity.type
_entity.pdbx_description
1 polymer ?
#
loop_
_entity_poly.entity_id
_entity_poly.type
_entity_poly.pdbx_seq_one_letter_code
_entity_poly.pdbx_strand_id
1 'polypeptide(L)' 'MSQITRYVNIKDGEESFVDFVISHQKTGRNLTEEIMQKLSSEGLDIQNCSGQGFEHGRK' A
#
# COMPACT_ATOMS: atom_id res chain seq x y z
N MET A 1 -9.53 6.73 -2.74
CA MET A 1 -8.52 6.63 -1.66
C MET A 1 -7.22 6.27 -2.34
N SER A 2 -6.12 6.97 -2.06
CA SER A 2 -4.82 6.61 -2.62
C SER A 2 -4.00 5.89 -1.56
N GLN A 3 -3.19 4.95 -2.02
CA GLN A 3 -2.19 4.28 -1.21
C GLN A 3 -0.86 4.41 -1.92
N ILE A 4 0.22 4.38 -1.14
CA ILE A 4 1.57 4.56 -1.65
C ILE A 4 2.36 3.31 -1.29
N THR A 5 2.97 2.69 -2.29
CA THR A 5 3.94 1.61 -2.08
C THR A 5 5.33 2.22 -2.01
N ARG A 6 6.10 1.88 -0.97
CA ARG A 6 7.48 2.33 -0.81
C ARG A 6 8.36 1.14 -0.44
N TYR A 7 9.55 1.10 -1.03
CA TYR A 7 10.58 0.15 -0.67
C TYR A 7 11.41 0.74 0.47
N VAL A 8 11.68 -0.06 1.51
CA VAL A 8 12.48 0.36 2.66
C VAL A 8 13.64 -0.61 2.82
N ASN A 9 14.87 -0.11 2.68
CA ASN A 9 16.06 -0.83 3.06
C ASN A 9 16.34 -0.59 4.55
N ILE A 10 16.00 -1.56 5.39
CA ILE A 10 16.14 -1.46 6.85
C ILE A 10 17.61 -1.33 7.29
N LYS A 11 18.56 -1.86 6.51
CA LYS A 11 19.99 -1.81 6.88
C LYS A 11 20.54 -0.40 6.83
N ASP A 12 20.22 0.32 5.77
CA ASP A 12 20.78 1.64 5.48
C ASP A 12 19.78 2.77 5.79
N GLY A 13 18.54 2.43 6.15
CA GLY A 13 17.47 3.39 6.43
C GLY A 13 16.95 4.12 5.20
N GLU A 14 17.24 3.61 4.00
CA GLU A 14 16.83 4.22 2.74
C GLU A 14 15.39 3.87 2.38
N GLU A 15 14.65 4.86 1.89
CA GLU A 15 13.27 4.69 1.43
C GLU A 15 13.15 5.19 -0.02
N SER A 16 12.49 4.40 -0.86
CA SER A 16 12.27 4.72 -2.28
C SER A 16 10.80 4.60 -2.64
N PHE A 17 10.28 5.60 -3.35
CA PHE A 17 8.94 5.54 -3.93
C PHE A 17 8.85 4.45 -5.00
N VAL A 18 7.78 3.66 -4.98
CA VAL A 18 7.53 2.61 -5.97
C VAL A 18 6.36 2.99 -6.87
N ASP A 19 5.15 3.14 -6.30
CA ASP A 19 3.94 3.41 -7.07
C ASP A 19 2.82 4.00 -6.18
N PHE A 20 1.80 4.57 -6.83
CA PHE A 20 0.50 4.87 -6.24
C PHE A 20 -0.51 3.78 -6.61
N VAL A 21 -1.13 3.17 -5.60
CA VAL A 21 -2.32 2.36 -5.80
C VAL A 21 -3.55 3.26 -5.69
N ILE A 22 -4.14 3.57 -6.85
CA ILE A 22 -5.39 4.33 -6.93
C ILE A 22 -6.54 3.34 -6.72
N SER A 23 -7.15 3.36 -5.53
CA SER A 23 -8.32 2.53 -5.28
C SER A 23 -9.60 3.22 -5.73
N HIS A 24 -10.39 2.46 -6.48
CA HIS A 24 -11.73 2.86 -6.93
C HIS A 24 -12.83 2.45 -5.92
N GLN A 25 -12.44 1.72 -4.88
CA GLN A 25 -13.33 1.16 -3.89
C GLN A 25 -13.47 2.08 -2.66
N LYS A 26 -14.63 2.00 -2.00
CA LYS A 26 -14.97 2.87 -0.84
C LYS A 26 -15.14 2.10 0.47
N THR A 27 -15.26 0.77 0.41
CA THR A 27 -15.42 -0.09 1.60
C THR A 27 -14.07 -0.71 1.96
N GLY A 28 -13.82 -0.93 3.26
CA GLY A 28 -12.56 -1.49 3.73
C GLY A 28 -12.24 -2.86 3.12
N ARG A 29 -13.25 -3.73 2.99
CA ARG A 29 -13.08 -5.06 2.38
C ARG A 29 -12.62 -4.98 0.92
N ASN A 30 -13.35 -4.21 0.09
CA ASN A 30 -13.05 -4.12 -1.33
C ASN A 30 -11.69 -3.43 -1.57
N LEU A 31 -11.33 -2.48 -0.70
CA LEU A 31 -10.02 -1.86 -0.69
C LEU A 31 -8.92 -2.90 -0.43
N THR A 32 -9.08 -3.74 0.60
CA THR A 32 -8.11 -4.81 0.90
C THR A 32 -7.96 -5.78 -0.27
N GLU A 33 -9.05 -6.18 -0.91
CA GLU A 33 -9.01 -7.08 -2.08
C GLU A 33 -8.23 -6.44 -3.26
N GLU A 34 -8.45 -5.16 -3.56
CA GLU A 34 -7.74 -4.42 -4.64
C GLU A 34 -6.23 -4.28 -4.35
N ILE A 35 -5.85 -4.05 -3.09
CA ILE A 35 -4.44 -4.02 -2.66
C ILE A 35 -3.77 -5.37 -2.87
N MET A 36 -4.43 -6.44 -2.39
CA MET A 36 -3.88 -7.79 -2.48
C MET A 36 -3.67 -8.21 -3.93
N GLN A 37 -4.60 -7.86 -4.82
CA GLN A 37 -4.46 -8.10 -6.26
C GLN A 37 -3.29 -7.34 -6.88
N LYS A 38 -3.13 -6.05 -6.56
CA LYS A 38 -2.04 -5.22 -7.07
C LYS A 38 -0.68 -5.73 -6.60
N LEU A 39 -0.50 -5.99 -5.30
CA LEU A 39 0.74 -6.57 -4.76
C LEU A 39 1.08 -7.91 -5.42
N SER A 40 0.09 -8.80 -5.54
CA SER A 40 0.29 -10.09 -6.20
C SER A 40 0.70 -9.94 -7.68
N SER A 41 0.10 -9.00 -8.41
CA SER A 41 0.45 -8.74 -9.82
C SER A 41 1.87 -8.22 -10.00
N GLU A 42 2.44 -7.59 -8.97
CA GLU A 42 3.81 -7.07 -8.94
C GLU A 42 4.83 -8.07 -8.35
N GLY A 43 4.38 -9.27 -7.98
CA GLY A 43 5.23 -10.26 -7.33
C GLY A 43 5.62 -9.91 -5.89
N LEU A 44 4.87 -9.00 -5.25
CA LEU A 44 5.08 -8.59 -3.88
C LEU A 44 4.27 -9.46 -2.93
N ASP A 45 4.94 -9.98 -1.89
CA ASP A 45 4.29 -10.73 -0.82
C ASP A 45 3.84 -9.77 0.30
N ILE A 46 2.55 -9.80 0.62
CA ILE A 46 1.97 -9.01 1.71
C ILE A 46 2.64 -9.29 3.06
N GLN A 47 3.19 -10.49 3.28
CA GLN A 47 3.91 -10.82 4.52
C GLN A 47 5.20 -10.01 4.67
N ASN A 48 5.73 -9.49 3.55
CA ASN A 48 6.89 -8.60 3.52
C ASN A 48 6.47 -7.11 3.47
N CYS A 49 5.17 -6.80 3.48
CA CYS A 49 4.65 -5.44 3.49
C CYS A 49 4.22 -5.03 4.90
N SER A 50 4.63 -3.83 5.34
CA SER A 50 4.14 -3.23 6.58
C SER A 50 3.21 -2.07 6.27
N GLY A 51 1.94 -2.22 6.64
CA GLY A 51 0.92 -1.18 6.42
C GLY A 51 1.11 0.02 7.35
N GLN A 52 1.04 1.22 6.80
CA GLN A 52 0.94 2.47 7.56
C GLN A 52 -0.33 3.19 7.12
N GLY A 53 -1.26 3.40 8.06
CA GLY A 53 -2.53 4.06 7.80
C GLY A 53 -2.45 5.56 8.10
N PHE A 54 -2.76 6.39 7.10
CA PHE A 54 -3.03 7.81 7.30
C PHE A 54 -4.51 8.07 6.99
N GLU A 55 -5.27 8.48 8.00
CA GLU A 55 -6.65 8.91 7.84
C GLU A 55 -6.71 10.43 7.91
N HIS A 56 -7.12 11.09 6.83
CA HIS A 56 -7.58 12.47 6.92
C HIS A 56 -8.99 12.43 7.52
N GLY A 57 -9.09 12.55 8.84
CA GLY A 57 -10.38 12.67 9.53
C GLY A 57 -11.21 13.77 8.86
N ARG A 58 -12.47 13.45 8.50
CA ARG A 58 -13.41 14.45 8.00
C ARG A 58 -13.59 15.53 9.08
N LYS A 59 -13.50 16.80 8.70
CA LYS A 59 -14.04 17.91 9.51
C LYS A 59 -15.56 17.80 9.61
#